data_AF-A0A8S3SPC8-F1
#
_entry.id   AF-A0A8S3SPC8-F1
#
_cell.length_a   1.000
_cell.length_b   1.000
_cell.length_c   1.000
_cell.angle_alpha   90.00
_cell.angle_beta   90.00
_cell.angle_gamma   90.00
#
_symmetry.space_group_name_H-M   'P 1'
#
loop_
_entity.id
_entity.type
_entity.pdbx_description
1 polymer ?
#
loop_
_entity_poly.entity_id
_entity_poly.type
_entity_poly.pdbx_seq_one_letter_code
_entity_poly.pdbx_strand_id
1 'polypeptide(L)'
;MSLRQYLIKQKTKSGELDNALDSLLPDPNVEKDAETAKTVTVANSSVKDVLQSPNRKRKRGEYSNYSSEQRAKIARYACEHGNTSAAKHFSKLLDKTINESTVRSMKKQYIDELNKTPEKKIVELSRSPKGRPKLLGKYDEEVVDYVKSYGATDHIIMIQYTTKYNI
;
A
#
# COMPACT_ATOMS: atom_id res chain seq x y z
N MET A 1 32.90 -1.01 8.23
CA MET A 1 31.95 -2.10 7.95
C MET A 1 31.56 -2.78 9.25
N SER A 2 30.27 -3.06 9.48
CA SER A 2 29.79 -3.72 10.70
C SER A 2 30.04 -5.24 10.66
N LEU A 3 30.33 -5.87 11.81
CA LEU A 3 30.43 -7.33 11.98
C LEU A 3 29.22 -8.07 11.38
N ARG A 4 28.03 -7.47 11.47
CA ARG A 4 26.81 -8.00 10.87
C ARG A 4 26.85 -8.01 9.33
N GLN A 5 27.44 -6.97 8.72
CA GLN A 5 27.61 -6.88 7.27
C GLN A 5 28.69 -7.87 6.77
N TYR A 6 29.75 -8.07 7.56
CA TYR A 6 30.81 -9.05 7.26
C TYR A 6 30.29 -10.49 7.30
N LEU A 7 29.49 -10.84 8.31
CA LEU A 7 28.88 -12.17 8.44
C LEU A 7 27.85 -12.46 7.34
N ILE A 8 27.09 -11.45 6.89
CA ILE A 8 26.17 -11.60 5.74
C ILE A 8 26.96 -11.80 4.44
N LYS A 9 28.08 -11.07 4.24
CA LYS A 9 28.96 -11.23 3.08
C LYS A 9 29.69 -12.58 3.06
N GLN A 10 29.98 -13.15 4.22
CA GLN A 10 30.48 -14.53 4.38
C GLN A 10 29.41 -15.57 4.03
N LYS A 11 28.14 -15.33 4.43
CA LYS A 11 26.99 -16.20 4.15
C LYS A 11 26.51 -16.18 2.70
N THR A 12 26.89 -15.18 1.91
CA THR A 12 26.64 -15.12 0.46
C THR A 12 27.65 -15.93 -0.37
N LYS A 13 28.41 -16.86 0.23
CA LYS A 13 29.00 -17.99 -0.49
C LYS A 13 27.84 -18.87 -1.01
N SER A 14 27.33 -18.50 -2.17
CA SER A 14 26.21 -19.12 -2.88
C SER A 14 26.33 -20.63 -3.11
N GLY A 15 27.50 -21.25 -2.92
CA GLY A 15 27.71 -22.69 -3.14
C GLY A 15 27.42 -23.62 -1.95
N GLU A 16 27.32 -23.13 -0.71
CA GLU A 16 27.07 -24.00 0.45
C GLU A 16 25.57 -24.22 0.73
N LEU A 17 24.71 -23.26 0.38
CA LEU A 17 23.26 -23.39 0.54
C LEU A 17 22.65 -24.36 -0.47
N ASP A 18 23.16 -24.40 -1.70
CA ASP A 18 22.62 -25.29 -2.74
C ASP A 18 22.91 -26.76 -2.43
N ASN A 19 24.11 -27.09 -1.94
CA ASN A 19 24.48 -28.45 -1.51
C ASN A 19 23.69 -28.93 -0.27
N ALA A 20 23.38 -28.03 0.67
CA ALA A 20 22.58 -28.39 1.84
C ALA A 20 21.09 -28.58 1.48
N LEU A 21 20.56 -27.80 0.54
CA LEU A 21 19.17 -27.93 0.08
C LEU A 21 18.95 -29.25 -0.68
N ASP A 22 19.91 -29.66 -1.49
CA ASP A 22 19.83 -30.91 -2.27
C ASP A 22 19.85 -32.13 -1.34
N SER A 23 20.50 -32.07 -0.17
CA SER A 23 20.47 -33.14 0.84
C SER A 23 19.15 -33.27 1.62
N LEU A 24 18.26 -32.27 1.53
CA LEU A 24 16.95 -32.24 2.21
C LEU A 24 15.81 -32.71 1.32
N LEU A 25 16.05 -32.84 0.02
CA LEU A 25 15.08 -33.25 -0.97
C LEU A 25 15.22 -34.74 -1.27
N PRO A 26 14.12 -35.48 -1.50
CA PRO A 26 14.19 -36.88 -1.91
C PRO A 26 14.96 -37.06 -3.21
N ASP A 27 15.92 -37.99 -3.24
CA ASP A 27 16.71 -38.27 -4.44
C ASP A 27 15.86 -38.99 -5.50
N PRO A 28 15.64 -38.38 -6.69
CA PRO A 28 14.80 -38.97 -7.73
C PRO A 28 15.38 -40.25 -8.35
N ASN A 29 16.67 -40.53 -8.11
CA ASN A 29 17.35 -41.73 -8.61
C ASN A 29 17.16 -42.97 -7.71
N VAL A 30 16.52 -42.81 -6.54
CA VAL A 30 16.20 -43.92 -5.63
C VAL A 30 14.87 -44.59 -6.01
N GLU A 31 14.04 -43.90 -6.79
CA GLU A 31 12.75 -44.38 -7.25
C GLU A 31 12.88 -45.49 -8.31
N LYS A 32 12.10 -46.56 -8.16
CA LYS A 32 12.13 -47.72 -9.06
C LYS A 32 11.37 -47.49 -10.36
N ASP A 33 10.37 -46.61 -10.32
CA ASP A 33 9.47 -46.34 -11.44
C ASP A 33 9.83 -45.00 -12.11
N ALA A 34 9.96 -45.02 -13.44
CA ALA A 34 10.36 -43.83 -14.20
C ALA A 34 9.35 -42.68 -14.11
N GLU A 35 8.09 -42.97 -13.77
CA GLU A 35 7.04 -41.98 -13.61
C GLU A 35 7.12 -41.29 -12.24
N THR A 36 7.45 -42.03 -11.17
CA THR A 36 7.64 -41.47 -9.83
C THR A 36 8.93 -40.65 -9.73
N ALA A 37 10.00 -41.08 -10.40
CA ALA A 37 11.22 -40.28 -10.50
C ALA A 37 10.95 -38.90 -11.11
N LYS A 38 10.14 -38.85 -12.19
CA LYS A 38 9.74 -37.58 -12.82
C LYS A 38 8.91 -36.71 -11.90
N THR A 39 7.92 -37.27 -11.20
CA THR A 39 7.10 -36.47 -10.27
C THR A 39 7.95 -35.90 -9.12
N VAL A 40 8.90 -36.67 -8.59
CA VAL A 40 9.85 -36.22 -7.55
C VAL A 40 10.74 -35.10 -8.07
N THR A 41 11.30 -35.20 -9.29
CA THR A 41 12.11 -34.10 -9.86
C THR A 41 11.31 -32.79 -9.99
N VAL A 42 10.06 -32.88 -10.46
CA VAL A 42 9.18 -31.72 -10.61
C VAL A 42 8.84 -31.13 -9.24
N ALA A 43 8.48 -31.96 -8.27
CA ALA A 43 8.18 -31.52 -6.91
C ALA A 43 9.40 -30.83 -6.26
N ASN A 44 10.59 -31.44 -6.34
CA ASN A 44 11.83 -30.89 -5.80
C ASN A 44 12.17 -29.52 -6.41
N SER A 45 11.97 -29.34 -7.72
CA SER A 45 12.19 -28.06 -8.39
C SER A 45 11.28 -26.96 -7.83
N SER A 46 9.99 -27.26 -7.61
CA SER A 46 9.03 -26.30 -7.07
C SER A 46 9.35 -25.90 -5.63
N VAL A 47 9.83 -26.85 -4.81
CA VAL A 47 10.24 -26.60 -3.43
C VAL A 47 11.52 -25.76 -3.39
N LYS A 48 12.49 -26.07 -4.26
CA LYS A 48 13.73 -25.29 -4.40
C LYS A 48 13.43 -23.84 -4.78
N ASP A 49 12.52 -23.61 -5.71
CA ASP A 49 12.08 -22.26 -6.10
C ASP A 49 11.46 -21.49 -4.94
N VAL A 50 10.62 -22.13 -4.12
CA VAL A 50 9.98 -21.49 -2.95
C VAL A 50 10.99 -21.18 -1.85
N LEU A 51 11.93 -22.09 -1.58
CA LEU A 51 12.96 -21.94 -0.55
C LEU A 51 14.04 -20.93 -0.95
N GLN A 52 14.43 -20.92 -2.22
CA GLN A 52 15.38 -19.96 -2.78
C GLN A 52 14.74 -18.61 -3.05
N SER A 53 13.40 -18.54 -3.22
CA SER A 53 12.69 -17.27 -3.28
C SER A 53 12.90 -16.54 -1.97
N PRO A 54 13.70 -15.46 -1.94
CA PRO A 54 13.83 -14.66 -0.74
C PRO A 54 12.41 -14.20 -0.39
N ASN A 55 12.01 -14.40 0.87
CA ASN A 55 10.77 -13.84 1.43
C ASN A 55 10.87 -12.31 1.41
N ARG A 56 10.81 -11.74 0.21
CA ARG A 56 10.82 -10.33 -0.07
C ARG A 56 9.44 -9.90 0.36
N LYS A 57 9.32 -9.47 1.62
CA LYS A 57 8.26 -8.57 2.05
C LYS A 57 8.21 -7.49 0.97
N ARG A 58 7.23 -7.59 0.06
CA ARG A 58 7.16 -6.71 -1.11
C ARG A 58 7.08 -5.31 -0.54
N LYS A 59 8.06 -4.46 -0.89
CA LYS A 59 7.98 -3.05 -0.51
C LYS A 59 6.65 -2.55 -1.08
N ARG A 60 5.85 -1.98 -0.19
CA ARG A 60 4.54 -1.46 -0.53
C ARG A 60 4.71 -0.44 -1.66
N GLY A 61 3.97 -0.62 -2.75
CA GLY A 61 4.08 0.26 -3.92
C GLY A 61 3.73 1.71 -3.59
N GLU A 62 4.22 2.63 -4.43
CA GLU A 62 3.87 4.04 -4.34
C GLU A 62 2.37 4.22 -4.61
N TYR A 63 1.71 5.05 -3.80
CA TYR A 63 0.31 5.38 -4.05
C TYR A 63 0.20 6.35 -5.22
N SER A 64 -0.68 6.06 -6.17
CA SER A 64 -0.98 7.01 -7.24
C SER A 64 -1.65 8.27 -6.68
N ASN A 65 -0.96 9.41 -6.89
CA ASN A 65 -1.53 10.73 -6.65
C ASN A 65 -2.19 11.23 -7.93
N TYR A 66 -3.48 11.55 -7.83
CA TYR A 66 -4.30 12.11 -8.91
C TYR A 66 -4.70 13.53 -8.51
N SER A 67 -4.63 14.48 -9.43
CA SER A 67 -5.08 15.85 -9.20
C SER A 67 -6.59 15.92 -8.98
N SER A 68 -7.09 17.00 -8.37
CA SER A 68 -8.54 17.19 -8.15
C SER A 68 -9.33 17.07 -9.45
N GLU A 69 -8.84 17.69 -10.52
CA GLU A 69 -9.44 17.62 -11.86
C GLU A 69 -9.45 16.19 -12.45
N GLN A 70 -8.33 15.46 -12.34
CA GLN A 70 -8.24 14.09 -12.84
C GLN A 70 -9.27 13.21 -12.15
N ARG A 71 -9.43 13.37 -10.83
CA ARG A 71 -10.39 12.62 -10.04
C ARG A 71 -11.83 12.91 -10.46
N ALA A 72 -12.16 14.17 -10.74
CA ALA A 72 -13.47 14.56 -11.25
C ALA A 72 -13.74 13.96 -12.64
N LYS A 73 -12.76 14.03 -13.56
CA LYS A 73 -12.85 13.44 -14.91
C LYS A 73 -13.07 11.92 -14.86
N ILE A 74 -12.30 11.22 -14.01
CA ILE A 74 -12.44 9.76 -13.79
C ILE A 74 -13.82 9.43 -13.24
N ALA A 75 -14.26 10.16 -12.20
CA ALA A 75 -15.53 9.91 -11.55
C ALA A 75 -16.72 10.13 -12.49
N ARG A 76 -16.73 11.23 -13.25
CA ARG A 76 -17.78 11.53 -14.24
C ARG A 76 -17.88 10.42 -15.28
N TYR A 77 -16.75 10.02 -15.85
CA TYR A 77 -16.72 8.94 -16.84
C TYR A 77 -17.20 7.60 -16.25
N ALA A 78 -16.88 7.31 -14.98
CA ALA A 78 -17.34 6.11 -14.28
C ALA A 78 -18.85 6.13 -13.95
N CYS A 79 -19.46 7.31 -13.82
CA CYS A 79 -20.91 7.45 -13.73
C CYS A 79 -21.59 7.03 -15.04
N GLU A 80 -21.03 7.42 -16.17
CA GLU A 80 -21.59 7.17 -17.51
C GLU A 80 -21.29 5.76 -18.04
N HIS A 81 -20.05 5.27 -17.89
CA HIS A 81 -19.57 4.05 -18.58
C HIS A 81 -19.27 2.88 -17.63
N GLY A 82 -19.40 3.08 -16.32
CA GLY A 82 -19.08 2.10 -15.29
C GLY A 82 -17.60 2.08 -14.87
N ASN A 83 -17.34 1.44 -13.73
CA ASN A 83 -16.04 1.53 -13.04
C ASN A 83 -14.91 0.81 -13.79
N THR A 84 -15.18 -0.37 -14.35
CA THR A 84 -14.20 -1.18 -15.09
C THR A 84 -13.77 -0.52 -16.39
N SER A 85 -14.73 0.04 -17.14
CA SER A 85 -14.45 0.81 -18.36
C SER A 85 -13.61 2.05 -18.05
N ALA A 86 -13.98 2.79 -17.00
CA ALA A 86 -13.21 3.94 -16.54
C ALA A 86 -11.78 3.56 -16.12
N ALA A 87 -11.62 2.49 -15.33
CA ALA A 87 -10.30 2.03 -14.92
C ALA A 87 -9.42 1.71 -16.14
N LYS A 88 -9.94 0.99 -17.15
CA LYS A 88 -9.20 0.68 -18.38
C LYS A 88 -8.87 1.91 -19.20
N HIS A 89 -9.83 2.80 -19.41
CA HIS A 89 -9.67 4.01 -20.21
C HIS A 89 -8.58 4.93 -19.63
N PHE A 90 -8.69 5.25 -18.34
CA PHE A 90 -7.73 6.14 -17.68
C PHE A 90 -6.40 5.49 -17.35
N SER A 91 -6.35 4.16 -17.24
CA SER A 91 -5.06 3.47 -17.13
C SER A 91 -4.21 3.63 -18.39
N LYS A 92 -4.85 3.60 -19.56
CA LYS A 92 -4.19 3.86 -20.85
C LYS A 92 -3.85 5.34 -21.02
N LEU A 93 -4.73 6.24 -20.58
CA LEU A 93 -4.54 7.68 -20.76
C LEU A 93 -3.43 8.27 -19.87
N LEU A 94 -3.27 7.75 -18.65
CA LEU A 94 -2.32 8.27 -17.66
C LEU A 94 -1.02 7.46 -17.56
N ASP A 95 -0.85 6.45 -18.42
CA ASP A 95 0.23 5.45 -18.36
C ASP A 95 0.47 4.87 -16.96
N LYS A 96 -0.62 4.75 -16.19
CA LYS A 96 -0.61 4.31 -14.79
C LYS A 96 -1.81 3.42 -14.53
N THR A 97 -1.59 2.22 -14.01
CA THR A 97 -2.67 1.29 -13.67
C THR A 97 -3.55 1.86 -12.56
N ILE A 98 -4.82 2.12 -12.87
CA ILE A 98 -5.81 2.57 -11.89
C ILE A 98 -6.61 1.37 -11.41
N ASN A 99 -6.58 1.11 -10.11
CA ASN A 99 -7.37 0.05 -9.51
C ASN A 99 -8.86 0.42 -9.55
N GLU A 100 -9.72 -0.55 -9.85
CA GLU A 100 -11.17 -0.33 -9.89
C GLU A 100 -11.72 0.19 -8.54
N SER A 101 -11.15 -0.26 -7.41
CA SER A 101 -11.49 0.22 -6.08
C SER A 101 -11.26 1.73 -5.92
N THR A 102 -10.22 2.26 -6.56
CA THR A 102 -9.91 3.70 -6.57
C THR A 102 -10.95 4.46 -7.38
N VAL A 103 -11.33 3.96 -8.56
CA VAL A 103 -12.39 4.55 -9.38
C VAL A 103 -13.71 4.57 -8.63
N ARG A 104 -14.07 3.45 -7.99
CA ARG A 104 -15.29 3.32 -7.17
C ARG A 104 -15.33 4.37 -6.05
N SER A 105 -14.21 4.58 -5.36
CA SER A 105 -14.12 5.61 -4.31
C SER A 105 -14.29 7.03 -4.87
N MET A 106 -13.71 7.33 -6.04
CA MET A 106 -13.86 8.65 -6.69
C MET A 106 -15.30 8.87 -7.15
N LYS A 107 -15.93 7.85 -7.77
CA LYS A 107 -17.34 7.88 -8.17
C LYS A 107 -18.26 8.15 -6.98
N LYS A 108 -18.05 7.44 -5.86
CA LYS A 108 -18.84 7.66 -4.63
C LYS A 108 -18.74 9.12 -4.17
N GLN A 109 -17.53 9.66 -4.07
CA GLN A 109 -17.34 11.06 -3.65
C GLN A 109 -18.00 12.05 -4.61
N TYR A 110 -17.93 11.80 -5.92
CA TYR A 110 -18.59 12.63 -6.91
C TYR A 110 -20.12 12.62 -6.77
N ILE A 111 -20.71 11.46 -6.51
CA ILE A 111 -22.16 11.35 -6.24
C ILE A 111 -22.53 12.07 -4.94
N ASP A 112 -21.74 11.90 -3.88
CA ASP A 112 -21.96 12.58 -2.60
C ASP A 112 -21.89 14.10 -2.74
N GLU A 113 -20.98 14.62 -3.57
CA GLU A 113 -20.89 16.05 -3.90
C GLU A 113 -22.05 16.52 -4.78
N LEU A 114 -22.47 15.72 -5.76
CA LEU A 114 -23.62 16.05 -6.62
C LEU A 114 -24.91 16.13 -5.80
N ASN A 115 -25.08 15.25 -4.82
CA ASN A 115 -26.23 15.28 -3.91
C ASN A 115 -26.24 16.53 -3.02
N LYS A 116 -25.08 17.10 -2.70
CA LYS A 116 -24.98 18.35 -1.94
C LYS A 116 -25.24 19.57 -2.80
N THR A 117 -24.88 19.53 -4.09
CA THR A 117 -25.01 20.67 -4.99
C THR A 117 -25.39 20.21 -6.40
N PRO A 118 -26.68 19.93 -6.64
CA PRO A 118 -27.14 19.27 -7.87
C PRO A 118 -26.96 20.10 -9.14
N GLU A 119 -26.90 21.43 -9.03
CA GLU A 119 -26.82 22.34 -10.19
C GLU A 119 -25.40 22.64 -10.65
N LYS A 120 -24.37 22.29 -9.86
CA LYS A 120 -22.98 22.63 -10.19
C LYS A 120 -22.30 21.48 -10.92
N LYS A 121 -21.75 21.80 -12.10
CA LYS A 121 -20.79 20.93 -12.79
C LYS A 121 -19.54 20.79 -11.92
N ILE A 122 -19.33 19.62 -11.32
CA ILE A 122 -18.15 19.33 -10.50
C ILE A 122 -16.95 19.18 -11.44
N VAL A 123 -16.11 20.21 -11.52
CA VAL A 123 -14.88 20.23 -12.32
C VAL A 123 -13.69 19.67 -11.52
N GLU A 124 -13.73 19.81 -10.20
CA GLU A 124 -12.64 19.43 -9.30
C GLU A 124 -13.17 18.59 -8.14
N LEU A 125 -12.50 17.46 -7.89
CA LEU A 125 -12.86 16.53 -6.82
C LEU A 125 -11.72 16.41 -5.81
N SER A 126 -11.82 17.17 -4.72
CA SER A 126 -10.84 17.17 -3.64
C SER A 126 -10.82 15.84 -2.86
N ARG A 127 -9.71 15.53 -2.17
CA ARG A 127 -9.66 14.35 -1.30
C ARG A 127 -10.47 14.66 -0.04
N SER A 128 -11.37 13.77 0.34
CA SER A 128 -12.02 13.88 1.65
C SER A 128 -10.97 13.96 2.77
N PRO A 129 -11.19 14.80 3.78
CA PRO A 129 -10.33 14.86 4.95
C PRO A 129 -10.23 13.47 5.56
N LYS A 130 -8.99 13.02 5.82
CA LYS A 130 -8.73 11.73 6.46
C LYS A 130 -8.56 11.95 7.95
N GLY A 131 -9.05 11.01 8.75
CA GLY A 131 -8.83 11.00 10.20
C GLY A 131 -10.12 11.01 11.00
N ARG A 132 -9.96 11.11 12.32
CA ARG A 132 -11.07 11.26 13.26
C ARG A 132 -11.64 12.68 13.15
N PRO A 133 -12.95 12.87 13.31
CA PRO A 133 -13.51 14.21 13.44
C PRO A 133 -12.85 14.93 14.61
N LYS A 134 -12.75 16.26 14.50
CA LYS A 134 -12.24 17.09 15.58
C LYS A 134 -13.26 17.13 16.73
N LEU A 135 -12.79 17.15 17.97
CA LEU A 135 -13.60 16.90 19.17
C LEU A 135 -13.83 18.15 20.03
N LEU A 136 -13.06 19.22 19.83
CA LEU A 136 -13.08 20.39 20.71
C LEU A 136 -14.06 21.48 20.21
N GLY A 137 -14.73 21.24 19.09
CA GLY A 137 -15.78 22.10 18.55
C GLY A 137 -15.22 23.47 18.17
N LYS A 138 -15.68 24.52 18.86
CA LYS A 138 -15.25 25.90 18.59
C LYS A 138 -13.75 26.14 18.81
N TYR A 139 -13.11 25.36 19.69
CA TYR A 139 -11.69 25.50 19.99
C TYR A 139 -10.79 24.73 19.02
N ASP A 140 -11.38 23.97 18.10
CA ASP A 140 -10.62 23.14 17.15
C ASP A 140 -9.73 23.96 16.22
N GLU A 141 -10.10 25.21 15.94
CA GLU A 141 -9.30 26.12 15.10
C GLU A 141 -8.15 26.73 15.91
N GLU A 142 -8.46 27.28 17.08
CA GLU A 142 -7.48 27.86 18.01
C GLU A 142 -6.40 26.86 18.41
N VAL A 143 -6.78 25.62 18.74
CA VAL A 143 -5.83 24.56 19.13
C VAL A 143 -4.95 24.16 17.95
N VAL A 144 -5.51 24.08 16.73
CA VAL A 144 -4.73 23.75 15.54
C VAL A 144 -3.72 24.85 15.23
N ASP A 145 -4.10 26.12 15.33
CA ASP A 145 -3.21 27.23 15.05
C ASP A 145 -2.15 27.42 16.14
N TYR A 146 -2.55 27.21 17.41
CA TYR A 146 -1.61 27.10 18.52
C TYR A 146 -0.58 26.01 18.23
N VAL A 147 -1.00 24.77 17.96
CA VAL A 147 -0.08 23.65 17.66
C VAL A 147 0.83 23.93 16.45
N LYS A 148 0.31 24.55 15.38
CA LYS A 148 1.13 24.94 14.21
C LYS A 148 2.19 25.98 14.59
N SER A 149 1.87 26.91 15.49
CA SER A 149 2.79 27.97 15.93
C SER A 149 3.99 27.42 16.72
N TYR A 150 3.87 26.27 17.38
CA TYR A 150 4.97 25.63 18.12
C TYR A 150 5.99 24.91 17.24
N GLY A 151 5.79 24.85 15.92
CA GLY A 151 6.71 24.21 15.01
C GLY A 151 6.61 22.69 15.08
N ALA A 152 6.39 22.06 13.93
CA ALA A 152 6.30 20.62 13.79
C ALA A 152 7.60 19.92 14.19
N THR A 153 7.73 19.51 15.45
CA THR A 153 8.70 18.51 15.89
C THR A 153 8.01 17.49 16.80
N ASP A 154 7.42 16.48 16.16
CA ASP A 154 7.26 15.06 16.56
C ASP A 154 6.96 14.63 18.00
N HIS A 155 6.67 15.51 18.95
CA HIS A 155 6.49 15.14 20.35
C HIS A 155 5.10 15.53 20.87
N ILE A 156 4.38 14.49 21.25
CA ILE A 156 3.08 14.46 21.91
C ILE A 156 3.04 15.56 22.98
N ILE A 157 2.18 16.55 22.78
CA ILE A 157 1.92 17.59 23.76
C ILE A 157 1.16 16.93 24.92
N MET A 158 1.91 16.53 25.96
CA MET A 158 1.37 16.21 27.27
C MET A 158 0.79 17.50 27.84
N ILE A 159 -0.53 17.66 27.80
CA ILE A 159 -1.22 18.71 28.55
C ILE A 159 -1.08 18.36 30.04
N GLN A 160 -0.06 18.93 30.69
CA GLN A 160 0.02 18.93 32.14
C GLN A 160 -1.03 19.91 32.67
N TYR A 161 -2.14 19.39 33.19
CA TYR A 161 -3.09 20.19 33.95
C TYR A 161 -2.46 20.53 35.31
N THR A 162 -1.96 21.75 35.46
CA THR A 162 -1.66 22.30 36.79
C THR A 162 -2.96 22.76 37.44
N THR A 163 -3.51 21.96 38.34
CA THR A 163 -4.51 22.40 39.33
C THR A 163 -3.84 23.33 40.34
N LYS A 164 -3.67 24.60 39.98
CA LYS A 164 -3.53 25.66 40.99
C LYS A 164 -4.93 26.09 41.40
N TYR A 165 -5.53 25.35 42.33
CA TYR A 165 -6.55 25.93 43.19
C TYR A 165 -5.83 26.88 44.15
N ASN A 166 -6.09 28.16 43.98
CA ASN A 166 -5.72 29.22 44.90
C ASN A 166 -7.02 29.91 45.27
N ILE A 167 -7.43 29.72 46.52
CA ILE A 167 -8.24 30.53 47.46
C ILE A 167 -8.75 29.55 48.51
#